data_AF-A0A534R0J3-F1
#
_entry.id   AF-A0A534R0J3-F1
#
_cell.length_a   1.000
_cell.length_b   1.000
_cell.length_c   1.000
_cell.angle_alpha   90.00
_cell.angle_beta   90.00
_cell.angle_gamma   90.00
#
_symmetry.space_group_name_H-M   'P 1'
#
loop_
_entity.id
_entity.type
_entity.pdbx_description
1 polymer ?
#
loop_
_entity_poly.entity_id
_entity_poly.type
_entity_poly.pdbx_seq_one_letter_code
_entity_poly.pdbx_strand_id
1 'polypeptide(L)'
;MRPLLRRVSAMVDSTGRLSQNVVAVVFLLVLASAIVTDAIGIHAIFGGFMMGAMLPKDVLFTRELVDKVEDFAVVFLLPIYFAYTGLRTQIGLLDGPGLWLECGMIIVVATLGKFGGSALAARLTGLGWREACALGVLMNTRGLMELVILNIGLDLGVISPPLFAMMVLMAIVTTFATTPVLAALYPPERFRAELAATPATPSAVLVAVALPRAGPLLLDVAAALAEGPESPLYVLHLVPPPERGTLGVGVAARPYDDTSLAPTLAHARVRNFAARPLQFMSRSPADDIRDVARAKGASLIVMGWHKPVWSRTVLGGTVQAVMRESAAEVVVLIDRGLAWPPGRILVPYAGTVQDRSALGLATRLADRHGAILTVLAVMRPGAVAPRVEAETSPEVRLVESASPVDAVIREAAAHDLTVLGVGEGWQLEPHVFGLRHERLAAECPSSLLVVRGTKDLATAKR
;
A
#
# COMPACT_ATOMS: atom_id res chain seq x y z
N MET A 1 23.98 13.06 -30.02
CA MET A 1 23.15 13.16 -28.79
C MET A 1 23.64 12.33 -27.61
N ARG A 2 24.02 11.04 -27.77
CA ARG A 2 24.55 10.20 -26.67
C ARG A 2 25.67 10.80 -25.79
N PRO A 3 26.68 11.54 -26.32
CA PRO A 3 27.71 12.15 -25.47
C PRO A 3 27.24 13.37 -24.67
N LEU A 4 26.25 14.11 -25.19
CA LEU A 4 25.61 15.25 -24.49
C LEU A 4 24.75 14.75 -23.32
N LEU A 5 24.00 13.67 -23.52
CA LEU A 5 23.18 13.03 -22.48
C LEU A 5 24.02 12.46 -21.33
N ARG A 6 25.21 11.90 -21.62
CA ARG A 6 26.16 11.48 -20.58
C ARG A 6 26.72 12.64 -19.77
N ARG A 7 26.98 13.81 -20.40
CA ARG A 7 27.44 15.00 -19.67
C ARG A 7 26.35 15.64 -18.81
N VAL A 8 25.09 15.60 -19.25
CA VAL A 8 23.95 16.07 -18.45
C VAL A 8 23.65 15.11 -17.29
N SER A 9 23.77 13.80 -17.50
CA SER A 9 23.66 12.79 -16.43
C SER A 9 24.79 12.88 -15.41
N ALA A 10 26.00 13.27 -15.81
CA ALA A 10 27.12 13.52 -14.91
C ALA A 10 26.98 14.81 -14.07
N MET A 11 25.99 15.66 -14.35
CA MET A 11 25.65 16.86 -13.56
C MET A 11 24.59 16.60 -12.48
N VAL A 12 24.19 15.35 -12.29
CA VAL A 12 23.46 14.92 -11.08
C VAL A 12 24.50 14.75 -9.99
N ASP A 13 24.43 15.59 -8.94
CA ASP A 13 25.34 15.51 -7.81
C ASP A 13 25.34 14.09 -7.21
N SER A 14 26.44 13.69 -6.56
CA SER A 14 26.56 12.40 -5.86
C SER A 14 25.51 12.18 -4.75
N THR A 15 24.67 13.19 -4.47
CA THR A 15 23.53 13.21 -3.56
C THR A 15 22.18 12.88 -4.22
N GLY A 16 22.12 12.70 -5.55
CA GLY A 16 20.90 12.32 -6.27
C GLY A 16 19.87 13.45 -6.45
N ARG A 17 20.30 14.71 -6.33
CA ARG A 17 19.45 15.91 -6.51
C ARG A 17 19.86 16.70 -7.75
N LEU A 18 18.89 17.32 -8.42
CA LEU A 18 19.14 18.22 -9.55
C LEU A 18 19.50 19.61 -9.07
N SER A 19 20.63 20.14 -9.53
CA SER A 19 20.99 21.54 -9.32
C SER A 19 19.96 22.47 -9.97
N GLN A 20 19.75 23.65 -9.37
CA GLN A 20 18.81 24.65 -9.89
C GLN A 20 19.19 25.11 -11.30
N ASN A 21 20.50 25.16 -11.60
CA ASN A 21 21.01 25.53 -12.92
C ASN A 21 20.61 24.51 -14.00
N VAL A 22 20.67 23.21 -13.70
CA VAL A 22 20.27 22.16 -14.65
C VAL A 22 18.78 22.27 -14.97
N VAL A 23 17.95 22.49 -13.95
CA VAL A 23 16.50 22.70 -14.14
C VAL A 23 16.25 23.92 -15.01
N ALA A 24 16.91 25.05 -14.74
CA ALA A 24 16.78 26.26 -15.54
C ALA A 24 17.19 26.03 -17.01
N VAL A 25 18.28 25.32 -17.27
CA VAL A 25 18.71 24.96 -18.63
C VAL A 25 17.66 24.09 -19.32
N VAL A 26 17.10 23.09 -18.64
CA VAL A 26 16.04 22.24 -19.21
C VAL A 26 14.82 23.09 -19.60
N PHE A 27 14.38 24.01 -18.75
CA PHE A 27 13.28 24.92 -19.07
C PHE A 27 13.59 25.83 -20.26
N LEU A 28 14.78 26.41 -20.33
CA LEU A 28 15.22 27.21 -21.47
C LEU A 28 15.20 26.40 -22.76
N LEU A 29 15.64 25.14 -22.74
CA LEU A 29 15.60 24.25 -23.90
C LEU A 29 14.16 23.91 -24.31
N VAL A 30 13.27 23.66 -23.35
CA VAL A 30 11.85 23.40 -23.61
C VAL A 30 11.19 24.62 -24.26
N LEU A 31 11.43 25.83 -23.72
CA LEU A 31 10.89 27.07 -24.28
C LEU A 31 11.47 27.37 -25.66
N ALA A 32 12.78 27.21 -25.85
CA ALA A 32 13.43 27.38 -27.15
C ALA A 32 12.85 26.41 -28.18
N SER A 33 12.67 25.14 -27.81
CA SER A 33 12.06 24.13 -28.68
C SER A 33 10.61 24.48 -29.06
N ALA A 34 9.82 24.95 -28.10
CA ALA A 34 8.45 25.40 -28.32
C ALA A 34 8.40 26.60 -29.29
N ILE A 35 9.24 27.62 -29.09
CA ILE A 35 9.34 28.81 -29.96
C ILE A 35 9.76 28.42 -31.38
N VAL A 36 10.77 27.56 -31.53
CA VAL A 36 11.23 27.11 -32.84
C VAL A 36 10.13 26.32 -33.57
N THR A 37 9.39 25.49 -32.85
CA THR A 37 8.30 24.69 -33.43
C THR A 37 7.17 25.59 -33.91
N ASP A 38 6.78 26.58 -33.09
CA ASP A 38 5.77 27.58 -33.42
C ASP A 38 6.16 28.42 -34.64
N ALA A 39 7.43 28.83 -34.73
CA ALA A 39 7.95 29.58 -35.87
C ALA A 39 7.94 28.80 -37.20
N ILE A 40 8.00 27.46 -37.16
CA ILE A 40 7.92 26.59 -38.35
C ILE A 40 6.45 26.32 -38.75
N GLY A 41 5.48 26.86 -38.01
CA GLY A 41 4.05 26.68 -38.25
C GLY A 41 3.49 25.37 -37.69
N ILE A 42 4.24 24.70 -36.82
CA ILE A 42 3.78 23.55 -36.05
C ILE A 42 3.38 24.03 -34.65
N HIS A 43 2.40 23.39 -34.02
CA HIS A 43 1.97 23.82 -32.69
C HIS A 43 3.07 23.64 -31.61
N ALA A 44 3.25 24.66 -30.76
CA ALA A 44 4.31 24.75 -29.74
C ALA A 44 4.45 23.52 -28.81
N ILE A 45 3.34 22.81 -28.56
CA ILE A 45 3.29 21.61 -27.72
C ILE A 45 4.18 20.49 -28.25
N PHE A 46 4.26 20.35 -29.58
CA PHE A 46 5.16 19.37 -30.18
C PHE A 46 6.61 19.68 -29.84
N GLY A 47 7.01 20.95 -29.76
CA GLY A 47 8.36 21.35 -29.35
C GLY A 47 8.67 20.94 -27.90
N GLY A 48 7.74 21.18 -26.98
CA GLY A 48 7.86 20.73 -25.59
C GLY A 48 7.95 19.20 -25.47
N PHE A 49 7.07 18.49 -26.18
CA PHE A 49 7.09 17.02 -26.24
C PHE A 49 8.41 16.48 -26.79
N MET A 50 8.91 17.04 -27.89
CA MET A 50 10.15 16.59 -28.54
C MET A 50 11.35 16.82 -27.62
N MET A 51 11.42 17.98 -26.95
CA MET A 51 12.46 18.24 -25.96
C MET A 51 12.39 17.25 -24.80
N GLY A 52 11.19 16.97 -24.28
CA GLY A 52 10.98 15.94 -23.25
C GLY A 52 11.44 14.55 -23.70
N ALA A 53 11.14 14.16 -24.94
CA ALA A 53 11.57 12.89 -25.53
C ALA A 53 13.10 12.79 -25.72
N MET A 54 13.76 13.93 -25.90
CA MET A 54 15.22 14.03 -26.00
C MET A 54 15.95 13.97 -24.66
N LEU A 55 15.28 14.27 -23.54
CA LEU A 55 15.92 14.30 -22.22
C LEU A 55 16.45 12.92 -21.78
N PRO A 56 17.49 12.87 -20.91
CA PRO A 56 17.98 11.61 -20.37
C PRO A 56 16.87 10.84 -19.64
N LYS A 57 16.76 9.55 -19.93
CA LYS A 57 15.78 8.64 -19.30
C LYS A 57 16.32 8.02 -18.00
N ASP A 58 17.23 8.71 -17.32
CA ASP A 58 17.71 8.28 -16.01
C ASP A 58 16.59 8.46 -14.98
N VAL A 59 16.32 7.43 -14.18
CA VAL A 59 15.15 7.38 -13.30
C VAL A 59 15.21 8.48 -12.23
N LEU A 60 16.39 8.75 -11.67
CA LEU A 60 16.56 9.79 -10.65
C LEU A 60 16.40 11.18 -11.27
N PHE A 61 17.04 11.40 -12.43
CA PHE A 61 16.90 12.65 -13.18
C PHE A 61 15.44 12.95 -13.55
N THR A 62 14.74 11.99 -14.17
CA THR A 62 13.36 12.19 -14.61
C THR A 62 12.44 12.43 -13.41
N ARG A 63 12.61 11.67 -12.33
CA ARG A 63 11.81 11.84 -11.11
C ARG A 63 11.97 13.23 -10.51
N GLU A 64 13.21 13.67 -10.28
CA GLU A 64 13.47 14.96 -9.64
C GLU A 64 13.03 16.14 -10.52
N LEU A 65 13.15 16.02 -11.85
CA LEU A 65 12.65 17.03 -12.78
C LEU A 65 11.13 17.10 -12.74
N VAL A 66 10.46 15.95 -12.82
CA VAL A 66 8.99 15.86 -12.73
C VAL A 66 8.50 16.42 -11.39
N ASP A 67 9.12 16.05 -10.27
CA ASP A 67 8.75 16.51 -8.93
C ASP A 67 8.80 18.04 -8.79
N LYS A 68 9.75 18.71 -9.46
CA LYS A 68 9.86 20.18 -9.45
C LYS A 68 8.83 20.90 -10.33
N VAL A 69 8.25 20.22 -11.31
CA VAL A 69 7.35 20.83 -12.31
C VAL A 69 5.90 20.42 -12.11
N GLU A 70 5.64 19.17 -11.71
CA GLU A 70 4.30 18.58 -11.60
C GLU A 70 3.45 19.33 -10.56
N ASP A 71 3.99 19.62 -9.37
CA ASP A 71 3.22 20.30 -8.33
C ASP A 71 2.70 21.67 -8.82
N PHE A 72 3.57 22.47 -9.47
CA PHE A 72 3.17 23.75 -10.04
C PHE A 72 2.21 23.57 -11.23
N ALA A 73 2.49 22.61 -12.12
CA ALA A 73 1.66 22.38 -13.29
C ALA A 73 0.25 21.90 -12.92
N VAL A 74 0.12 20.96 -11.98
CA VAL A 74 -1.15 20.35 -11.59
C VAL A 74 -1.96 21.27 -10.67
N VAL A 75 -1.32 21.99 -9.75
CA VAL A 75 -2.04 22.84 -8.79
C VAL A 75 -2.36 24.21 -9.36
N PHE A 76 -1.50 24.77 -10.22
CA PHE A 76 -1.66 26.13 -10.74
C PHE A 76 -2.05 26.18 -12.22
N LEU A 77 -1.25 25.57 -13.11
CA LEU A 77 -1.49 25.71 -14.56
C LEU A 77 -2.73 24.94 -15.04
N LEU A 78 -2.94 23.75 -14.50
CA LEU A 78 -4.01 22.84 -14.92
C LEU A 78 -5.42 23.40 -14.62
N PRO A 79 -5.72 23.92 -13.42
CA PRO A 79 -7.03 24.55 -13.18
C PRO A 79 -7.27 25.78 -14.04
N ILE A 80 -6.24 26.60 -14.28
CA ILE A 80 -6.34 27.77 -15.17
C ILE A 80 -6.64 27.34 -16.61
N TYR A 81 -5.97 26.30 -17.10
CA TYR A 81 -6.21 25.73 -18.42
C TYR A 81 -7.65 25.22 -18.59
N PHE A 82 -8.17 24.48 -17.60
CA PHE A 82 -9.55 24.01 -17.62
C PHE A 82 -10.55 25.16 -17.48
N ALA A 83 -10.27 26.18 -16.68
CA ALA A 83 -11.11 27.38 -16.59
C ALA A 83 -11.16 28.12 -17.93
N TYR A 84 -10.01 28.32 -18.58
CA TYR A 84 -9.92 28.93 -19.91
C TYR A 84 -10.73 28.14 -20.95
N THR A 85 -10.51 26.82 -21.03
CA THR A 85 -11.24 25.95 -21.96
C THR A 85 -12.74 25.95 -21.67
N GLY A 86 -13.13 25.91 -20.39
CA GLY A 86 -14.52 25.95 -19.95
C GLY A 86 -15.21 27.27 -20.33
N LEU A 87 -14.54 28.41 -20.14
CA LEU A 87 -15.08 29.72 -20.52
C LEU A 87 -15.28 29.87 -22.04
N ARG A 88 -14.48 29.19 -22.86
CA ARG A 88 -14.69 29.13 -24.32
C ARG A 88 -15.80 28.17 -24.73
N THR A 89 -16.22 27.27 -23.84
CA THR A 89 -17.24 26.27 -24.13
C THR A 89 -18.63 26.88 -24.01
N GLN A 90 -19.20 27.30 -25.14
CA GLN A 90 -20.53 27.90 -25.20
C GLN A 90 -21.61 26.82 -25.38
N ILE A 91 -22.03 26.20 -24.27
CA ILE A 91 -23.09 25.16 -24.28
C ILE A 91 -24.43 25.75 -24.76
N GLY A 92 -24.66 27.04 -24.52
CA GLY A 92 -25.82 27.78 -25.04
C GLY A 92 -25.79 28.05 -26.55
N LEU A 93 -24.92 27.38 -27.31
CA LEU A 93 -25.06 27.27 -28.78
C LEU A 93 -25.86 26.02 -29.18
N LEU A 94 -26.08 25.08 -28.24
CA LEU A 94 -26.91 23.89 -28.45
C LEU A 94 -28.39 24.21 -28.14
N ASP A 95 -28.96 25.16 -28.87
CA ASP A 95 -30.30 25.70 -28.59
C ASP A 95 -31.45 24.86 -29.16
N GLY A 96 -31.13 23.77 -29.87
CA GLY A 96 -32.12 22.94 -30.56
C GLY A 96 -32.01 21.46 -30.20
N PRO A 97 -33.12 20.71 -30.18
CA PRO A 97 -33.11 19.25 -29.94
C PRO A 97 -32.31 18.48 -30.99
N GLY A 98 -32.20 19.01 -32.22
CA GLY A 98 -31.35 18.44 -33.27
C GLY A 98 -29.86 18.43 -32.91
N LEU A 99 -29.34 19.55 -32.37
CA LEU A 99 -27.94 19.67 -31.95
C LEU A 99 -27.62 18.75 -30.75
N TRP A 100 -28.58 18.58 -29.84
CA TRP A 100 -28.46 17.61 -28.76
C TRP A 100 -28.46 16.16 -29.25
N LEU A 101 -29.26 15.84 -30.28
CA LEU A 101 -29.26 14.53 -30.90
C LEU A 101 -27.91 14.26 -31.61
N GLU A 102 -27.38 15.24 -32.33
CA GLU A 102 -26.04 15.17 -32.94
C GLU A 102 -24.96 14.94 -31.88
N CYS A 103 -25.00 15.70 -30.78
CA CYS A 103 -24.08 15.50 -29.67
C CYS A 103 -24.18 14.08 -29.09
N GLY A 104 -25.40 13.58 -28.89
CA GLY A 104 -25.64 12.22 -28.42
C GLY A 104 -25.09 11.16 -29.38
N MET A 105 -25.29 11.35 -30.69
CA MET A 105 -24.72 10.47 -31.72
C MET A 105 -23.19 10.47 -31.68
N ILE A 106 -22.56 11.64 -31.54
CA ILE A 106 -21.10 11.76 -31.42
C ILE A 106 -20.60 10.96 -30.21
N ILE A 107 -21.27 11.09 -29.05
CA ILE A 107 -20.91 10.35 -27.83
C ILE A 107 -21.01 8.84 -28.07
N VAL A 108 -22.12 8.37 -28.64
CA VAL A 108 -22.35 6.94 -28.88
C VAL A 108 -21.32 6.38 -29.86
N VAL A 109 -21.11 7.05 -30.99
CA VAL A 109 -20.16 6.60 -32.02
C VAL A 109 -18.73 6.61 -31.50
N ALA A 110 -18.32 7.69 -30.80
CA ALA A 110 -16.99 7.78 -30.22
C ALA A 110 -16.74 6.69 -29.17
N THR A 111 -17.74 6.43 -28.33
CA THR A 111 -17.65 5.42 -27.27
C THR A 111 -17.58 4.02 -27.86
N LEU A 112 -18.52 3.66 -28.75
CA LEU A 112 -18.58 2.34 -29.36
C LEU A 112 -17.38 2.06 -30.27
N GLY A 113 -16.91 3.04 -31.04
CA GLY A 113 -15.75 2.89 -31.90
C GLY A 113 -14.49 2.58 -31.11
N LYS A 114 -14.22 3.37 -30.06
CA LYS A 114 -13.03 3.13 -29.21
C LYS A 114 -13.17 1.88 -28.37
N PHE A 115 -14.29 1.71 -27.68
CA PHE A 115 -14.54 0.55 -26.82
C PHE A 115 -14.47 -0.74 -27.64
N GLY A 116 -15.23 -0.82 -28.74
CA GLY A 116 -15.33 -2.00 -29.58
C GLY A 116 -14.00 -2.36 -30.24
N GLY A 117 -13.32 -1.37 -30.84
CA GLY A 117 -12.05 -1.61 -31.51
C GLY A 117 -10.96 -2.12 -30.55
N SER A 118 -10.84 -1.49 -29.39
CA SER A 118 -9.81 -1.85 -28.40
C SER A 118 -10.13 -3.14 -27.63
N ALA A 119 -11.40 -3.37 -27.27
CA ALA A 119 -11.81 -4.62 -26.64
C ALA A 119 -11.66 -5.82 -27.59
N LEU A 120 -11.99 -5.65 -28.88
CA LEU A 120 -11.78 -6.68 -29.88
C LEU A 120 -10.29 -6.97 -30.06
N ALA A 121 -9.47 -5.94 -30.23
CA ALA A 121 -8.02 -6.10 -30.35
C ALA A 121 -7.42 -6.81 -29.13
N ALA A 122 -7.79 -6.40 -27.92
CA ALA A 122 -7.36 -7.03 -26.67
C ALA A 122 -7.75 -8.52 -26.61
N ARG A 123 -8.91 -8.87 -27.13
CA ARG A 123 -9.32 -10.28 -27.18
C ARG A 123 -8.52 -11.09 -28.17
N LEU A 124 -8.24 -10.53 -29.34
CA LEU A 124 -7.42 -11.18 -30.36
C LEU A 124 -6.00 -11.45 -29.83
N THR A 125 -5.52 -10.66 -28.86
CA THR A 125 -4.25 -10.89 -28.17
C THR A 125 -4.32 -11.91 -27.02
N GLY A 126 -5.49 -12.52 -26.76
CA GLY A 126 -5.66 -13.61 -25.80
C GLY A 126 -6.21 -13.21 -24.42
N LEU A 127 -6.54 -11.93 -24.19
CA LEU A 127 -7.11 -11.47 -22.91
C LEU A 127 -8.53 -12.02 -22.70
N GLY A 128 -8.93 -12.15 -21.43
CA GLY A 128 -10.30 -12.50 -21.07
C GLY A 128 -11.31 -11.42 -21.49
N TRP A 129 -12.57 -11.79 -21.65
CA TRP A 129 -13.62 -10.83 -22.08
C TRP A 129 -13.77 -9.64 -21.11
N ARG A 130 -13.60 -9.89 -19.81
CA ARG A 130 -13.63 -8.85 -18.79
C ARG A 130 -12.46 -7.88 -18.90
N GLU A 131 -11.24 -8.40 -19.03
CA GLU A 131 -10.02 -7.62 -19.17
C GLU A 131 -10.04 -6.79 -20.46
N ALA A 132 -10.50 -7.41 -21.56
CA ALA A 132 -10.69 -6.75 -22.84
C ALA A 132 -11.72 -5.59 -22.75
N CYS A 133 -12.87 -5.81 -22.11
CA CYS A 133 -13.86 -4.75 -21.89
C CYS A 133 -13.33 -3.65 -20.95
N ALA A 134 -12.60 -4.01 -19.89
CA ALA A 134 -12.00 -3.04 -18.98
C ALA A 134 -10.99 -2.14 -19.71
N LEU A 135 -10.14 -2.73 -20.56
CA LEU A 135 -9.23 -2.00 -21.44
C LEU A 135 -10.00 -1.07 -22.38
N GLY A 136 -11.08 -1.55 -23.00
CA GLY A 136 -11.90 -0.73 -23.89
C GLY A 136 -12.59 0.45 -23.21
N VAL A 137 -12.99 0.28 -21.95
CA VAL A 137 -13.52 1.37 -21.13
C VAL A 137 -12.41 2.38 -20.81
N LEU A 138 -11.23 1.91 -20.43
CA LEU A 138 -10.08 2.79 -20.16
C LEU A 138 -9.64 3.62 -21.37
N MET A 139 -9.84 3.12 -22.60
CA MET A 139 -9.55 3.90 -23.82
C MET A 139 -10.50 5.07 -24.08
N ASN A 140 -11.64 5.11 -23.36
CA ASN A 140 -12.57 6.23 -23.37
C ASN A 140 -12.24 7.32 -22.35
N THR A 141 -11.23 7.11 -21.49
CA THR A 141 -10.71 8.21 -20.67
C THR A 141 -10.19 9.31 -21.60
N ARG A 142 -10.71 10.51 -21.43
CA ARG A 142 -10.33 11.67 -22.22
C ARG A 142 -9.53 12.59 -21.31
N GLY A 143 -8.40 13.04 -21.83
CA GLY A 143 -7.39 13.75 -21.07
C GLY A 143 -7.19 15.16 -21.57
N LEU A 144 -6.15 15.78 -21.04
CA LEU A 144 -5.73 17.12 -21.42
C LEU A 144 -5.47 17.27 -22.92
N MET A 145 -4.76 16.31 -23.51
CA MET A 145 -4.31 16.37 -24.90
C MET A 145 -5.45 16.62 -25.89
N GLU A 146 -6.63 16.04 -25.67
CA GLU A 146 -7.76 16.24 -26.56
C GLU A 146 -8.30 17.67 -26.49
N LEU A 147 -8.55 18.19 -25.29
CA LEU A 147 -9.01 19.57 -25.13
C LEU A 147 -8.05 20.56 -25.75
N VAL A 148 -6.75 20.24 -25.71
CA VAL A 148 -5.75 21.10 -26.34
C VAL A 148 -5.92 21.08 -27.85
N ILE A 149 -6.03 19.90 -28.46
CA ILE A 149 -6.29 19.75 -29.90
C ILE A 149 -7.60 20.45 -30.31
N LEU A 150 -8.64 20.38 -29.47
CA LEU A 150 -9.91 21.05 -29.74
C LEU A 150 -9.76 22.58 -29.73
N ASN A 151 -9.03 23.15 -28.75
CA ASN A 151 -8.78 24.60 -28.72
C ASN A 151 -8.02 25.05 -29.97
N ILE A 152 -6.98 24.30 -30.36
CA ILE A 152 -6.20 24.58 -31.58
C ILE A 152 -7.08 24.49 -32.82
N GLY A 153 -7.90 23.45 -32.92
CA GLY A 153 -8.82 23.26 -34.05
C GLY A 153 -9.86 24.38 -34.16
N LEU A 154 -10.34 24.89 -33.02
CA LEU A 154 -11.22 26.06 -32.97
C LEU A 154 -10.49 27.34 -33.40
N ASP A 155 -9.26 27.56 -32.92
CA ASP A 155 -8.46 28.74 -33.25
C ASP A 155 -8.06 28.80 -34.72
N LEU A 156 -7.80 27.64 -35.33
CA LEU A 156 -7.55 27.50 -36.77
C LEU A 156 -8.84 27.58 -37.61
N GLY A 157 -10.01 27.63 -36.97
CA GLY A 157 -11.32 27.66 -37.65
C GLY A 157 -11.70 26.33 -38.31
N VAL A 158 -11.00 25.23 -38.01
CA VAL A 158 -11.27 23.89 -38.54
C VAL A 158 -12.56 23.31 -37.93
N ILE A 159 -12.87 23.70 -36.69
CA ILE A 159 -14.02 23.23 -35.92
C ILE A 159 -14.94 24.42 -35.61
N SER A 160 -16.24 24.27 -35.84
CA SER A 160 -17.22 25.31 -35.51
C SER A 160 -17.44 25.40 -33.98
N PRO A 161 -17.83 26.57 -33.44
CA PRO A 161 -18.10 26.73 -32.01
C PRO A 161 -19.14 25.73 -31.43
N PRO A 162 -20.25 25.40 -32.12
CA PRO A 162 -21.17 24.36 -31.65
C PRO A 162 -20.53 22.97 -31.60
N LEU A 163 -19.74 22.60 -32.62
CA LEU A 163 -19.05 21.31 -32.65
C LEU A 163 -17.96 21.23 -31.56
N PHE A 164 -17.25 22.33 -31.29
CA PHE A 164 -16.33 22.41 -30.17
C PHE A 164 -17.04 22.12 -28.84
N ALA A 165 -18.20 22.76 -28.60
CA ALA A 165 -18.99 22.52 -27.39
C ALA A 165 -19.46 21.06 -27.27
N MET A 166 -19.91 20.44 -28.38
CA MET A 166 -20.28 19.02 -28.41
C MET A 166 -19.09 18.09 -28.09
N MET A 167 -17.91 18.37 -28.64
CA MET A 167 -16.70 17.57 -28.41
C MET A 167 -16.19 17.70 -26.98
N VAL A 168 -16.25 18.90 -26.39
CA VAL A 168 -15.93 19.11 -24.97
C VAL A 168 -16.92 18.36 -24.08
N LEU A 169 -18.23 18.44 -24.37
CA LEU A 169 -19.26 17.72 -23.61
C LEU A 169 -19.06 16.20 -23.71
N MET A 170 -18.74 15.68 -24.90
CA MET A 170 -18.40 14.28 -25.10
C MET A 170 -17.20 13.85 -24.26
N ALA A 171 -16.12 14.64 -24.23
CA ALA A 171 -14.94 14.34 -23.43
C ALA A 171 -15.25 14.27 -21.93
N ILE A 172 -16.07 15.20 -21.42
CA ILE A 172 -16.52 15.23 -20.03
C ILE A 172 -17.37 13.99 -19.72
N VAL A 173 -18.44 13.76 -20.49
CA VAL A 173 -19.39 12.67 -20.25
C VAL A 173 -18.70 11.31 -20.27
N THR A 174 -17.86 11.05 -21.28
CA THR A 174 -17.16 9.76 -21.40
C THR A 174 -16.13 9.55 -20.28
N THR A 175 -15.43 10.60 -19.85
CA THR A 175 -14.48 10.52 -18.74
C THR A 175 -15.17 10.28 -17.40
N PHE A 176 -16.25 11.01 -17.11
CA PHE A 176 -17.06 10.80 -15.90
C PHE A 176 -17.71 9.42 -15.89
N ALA A 177 -18.16 8.91 -17.04
CA ALA A 177 -18.74 7.58 -17.16
C ALA A 177 -17.70 6.44 -17.02
N THR A 178 -16.43 6.69 -17.36
CA THR A 178 -15.39 5.65 -17.36
C THR A 178 -15.19 5.02 -15.98
N THR A 179 -15.06 5.82 -14.92
CA THR A 179 -14.82 5.32 -13.56
C THR A 179 -15.91 4.36 -13.05
N PRO A 180 -17.22 4.74 -13.03
CA PRO A 180 -18.28 3.85 -12.56
C PRO A 180 -18.46 2.62 -13.46
N VAL A 181 -18.33 2.76 -14.79
CA VAL A 181 -18.44 1.64 -15.73
C VAL A 181 -17.30 0.63 -15.51
N LEU A 182 -16.08 1.12 -15.30
CA LEU A 182 -14.93 0.28 -15.00
C LEU A 182 -15.10 -0.47 -13.68
N ALA A 183 -15.53 0.23 -12.62
CA ALA A 183 -15.79 -0.39 -11.33
C ALA A 183 -16.88 -1.47 -11.39
N ALA A 184 -17.90 -1.29 -12.24
CA ALA A 184 -18.94 -2.28 -12.45
C ALA A 184 -18.46 -3.51 -13.25
N LEU A 185 -17.64 -3.31 -14.28
CA LEU A 185 -17.10 -4.40 -15.11
C LEU A 185 -15.99 -5.19 -14.42
N TYR A 186 -15.16 -4.50 -13.63
CA TYR A 186 -13.99 -5.05 -12.98
C TYR A 186 -13.90 -4.55 -11.52
N PRO A 187 -14.65 -5.19 -10.59
CA PRO A 187 -14.69 -4.78 -9.20
C PRO A 187 -13.30 -4.93 -8.55
N PRO A 188 -12.86 -3.97 -7.72
CA PRO A 188 -11.54 -4.02 -7.07
C PRO A 188 -11.35 -5.27 -6.21
N GLU A 189 -12.42 -5.78 -5.59
CA GLU A 189 -12.44 -7.00 -4.78
C GLU A 189 -12.03 -8.26 -5.57
N ARG A 190 -12.35 -8.32 -6.87
CA ARG A 190 -12.00 -9.47 -7.70
C ARG A 190 -10.58 -9.42 -8.23
N PHE A 191 -10.06 -8.23 -8.56
CA PHE A 191 -8.64 -8.07 -8.86
C PHE A 191 -7.77 -8.58 -7.70
N ARG A 192 -8.19 -8.26 -6.46
CA ARG A 192 -7.57 -8.76 -5.23
C ARG A 192 -7.71 -10.28 -5.07
N ALA A 193 -8.87 -10.86 -5.42
CA ALA A 193 -9.10 -12.30 -5.37
C ALA A 193 -8.30 -13.08 -6.44
N GLU A 194 -8.13 -12.53 -7.64
CA GLU A 194 -7.31 -13.12 -8.72
C GLU A 194 -5.82 -13.10 -8.36
N LEU A 195 -5.32 -12.02 -7.74
CA LEU A 195 -3.97 -11.99 -7.15
C LEU A 195 -3.81 -13.03 -6.01
N ALA A 196 -4.91 -13.35 -5.33
CA ALA A 196 -4.95 -14.34 -4.27
C ALA A 196 -5.25 -15.78 -4.76
N ALA A 197 -5.35 -16.05 -6.06
CA ALA A 197 -5.87 -17.30 -6.65
C ALA A 197 -5.11 -18.61 -6.35
N THR A 198 -4.00 -18.59 -5.60
CA THR A 198 -3.45 -19.83 -5.03
C THR A 198 -4.44 -20.40 -4.02
N PRO A 199 -4.81 -21.70 -4.11
CA PRO A 199 -5.84 -22.29 -3.27
C PRO A 199 -5.56 -22.08 -1.77
N ALA A 200 -6.62 -21.77 -1.02
CA ALA A 200 -6.57 -21.60 0.41
C ALA A 200 -6.11 -22.91 1.05
N THR A 201 -5.02 -22.82 1.80
CA THR A 201 -4.47 -23.91 2.60
C THR A 201 -4.82 -23.60 4.04
N PRO A 202 -5.56 -24.48 4.75
CA PRO A 202 -5.83 -24.29 6.16
C PRO A 202 -4.50 -24.13 6.92
N SER A 203 -4.47 -23.18 7.86
CA SER A 203 -3.29 -22.84 8.67
C SER A 203 -2.14 -22.15 7.93
N ALA A 204 -2.45 -21.37 6.88
CA ALA A 204 -1.49 -20.46 6.28
C ALA A 204 -1.12 -19.31 7.23
N VAL A 205 0.09 -18.76 7.10
CA VAL A 205 0.54 -17.58 7.83
C VAL A 205 0.80 -16.45 6.85
N LEU A 206 0.21 -15.27 7.10
CA LEU A 206 0.43 -14.07 6.30
C LEU A 206 1.41 -13.14 7.02
N VAL A 207 2.52 -12.79 6.37
CA VAL A 207 3.54 -11.87 6.88
C VAL A 207 3.43 -10.56 6.13
N ALA A 208 2.88 -9.51 6.76
CA ALA A 208 2.77 -8.19 6.15
C ALA A 208 4.04 -7.37 6.43
N VAL A 209 4.84 -7.16 5.38
CA VAL A 209 6.13 -6.47 5.44
C VAL A 209 5.98 -5.06 4.87
N ALA A 210 5.94 -4.05 5.74
CA ALA A 210 5.94 -2.65 5.32
C ALA A 210 7.35 -2.13 5.01
N LEU A 211 8.34 -2.52 5.84
CA LEU A 211 9.73 -2.08 5.75
C LEU A 211 10.64 -3.25 5.38
N PRO A 212 11.52 -3.10 4.35
CA PRO A 212 12.38 -4.21 3.89
C PRO A 212 13.29 -4.78 4.98
N ARG A 213 13.74 -3.93 5.92
CA ARG A 213 14.63 -4.34 7.02
C ARG A 213 13.93 -5.19 8.08
N ALA A 214 12.63 -5.01 8.28
CA ALA A 214 11.87 -5.77 9.29
C ALA A 214 11.45 -7.16 8.78
N GLY A 215 11.45 -7.36 7.46
CA GLY A 215 10.97 -8.57 6.82
C GLY A 215 11.61 -9.89 7.29
N PRO A 216 12.96 -10.00 7.36
CA PRO A 216 13.62 -11.22 7.83
C PRO A 216 13.18 -11.67 9.24
N LEU A 217 13.13 -10.74 10.20
CA LEU A 217 12.73 -11.04 11.58
C LEU A 217 11.24 -11.39 11.67
N LEU A 218 10.38 -10.69 10.92
CA LEU A 218 8.96 -11.02 10.85
C LEU A 218 8.72 -12.41 10.27
N LEU A 219 9.52 -12.79 9.26
CA LEU A 219 9.45 -14.12 8.67
C LEU A 219 9.90 -15.21 9.64
N ASP A 220 10.98 -14.97 10.40
CA ASP A 220 11.46 -15.87 11.44
C ASP A 220 10.40 -16.09 12.54
N VAL A 221 9.77 -15.00 13.02
CA VAL A 221 8.65 -15.05 13.98
C VAL A 221 7.46 -15.82 13.40
N ALA A 222 7.08 -15.53 12.15
CA ALA A 222 5.96 -16.18 11.49
C ALA A 222 6.20 -17.68 11.30
N ALA A 223 7.39 -18.07 10.87
CA ALA A 223 7.77 -19.46 10.72
C ALA A 223 7.71 -20.18 12.06
N ALA A 224 8.20 -19.57 13.14
CA ALA A 224 8.20 -20.16 14.48
C ALA A 224 6.80 -20.32 15.10
N LEU A 225 5.87 -19.39 14.79
CA LEU A 225 4.48 -19.43 15.25
C LEU A 225 3.56 -20.31 14.39
N ALA A 226 4.02 -20.74 13.22
CA ALA A 226 3.25 -21.59 12.32
C ALA A 226 2.89 -22.93 12.98
N GLU A 227 1.64 -23.38 12.81
CA GLU A 227 1.09 -24.59 13.44
C GLU A 227 1.80 -25.87 12.97
N GLY A 228 2.42 -25.88 11.79
CA GLY A 228 3.24 -27.00 11.31
C GLY A 228 4.36 -26.56 10.36
N PRO A 229 5.35 -27.45 10.10
CA PRO A 229 6.47 -27.17 9.18
C PRO A 229 6.04 -26.99 7.72
N GLU A 230 4.87 -27.50 7.34
CA GLU A 230 4.29 -27.33 5.98
C GLU A 230 3.28 -26.17 5.87
N SER A 231 3.05 -25.42 6.95
CA SER A 231 2.19 -24.24 6.91
C SER A 231 2.75 -23.23 5.90
N PRO A 232 2.01 -22.89 4.83
CA PRO A 232 2.52 -22.00 3.81
C PRO A 232 2.64 -20.57 4.35
N LEU A 233 3.80 -19.97 4.10
CA LEU A 233 4.12 -18.61 4.50
C LEU A 233 3.90 -17.68 3.30
N TYR A 234 2.95 -16.76 3.40
CA TYR A 234 2.73 -15.73 2.40
C TYR A 234 3.38 -14.42 2.85
N VAL A 235 4.26 -13.83 2.05
CA VAL A 235 4.94 -12.57 2.39
C VAL A 235 4.34 -11.44 1.57
N LEU A 236 3.53 -10.60 2.21
CA LEU A 236 2.80 -9.51 1.58
C LEU A 236 3.53 -8.17 1.72
N HIS A 237 3.80 -7.51 0.60
CA HIS A 237 4.24 -6.12 0.57
C HIS A 237 3.23 -5.26 -0.20
N LEU A 238 2.69 -4.24 0.46
CA LEU A 238 1.73 -3.31 -0.14
C LEU A 238 2.46 -2.05 -0.57
N VAL A 239 2.38 -1.74 -1.87
CA VAL A 239 2.99 -0.54 -2.44
C VAL A 239 1.96 0.59 -2.38
N PRO A 240 2.28 1.75 -1.77
CA PRO A 240 1.37 2.88 -1.83
C PRO A 240 1.21 3.33 -3.29
N PRO A 241 -0.01 3.70 -3.73
CA PRO A 241 -0.19 4.27 -5.06
C PRO A 241 0.66 5.53 -5.17
N PRO A 242 1.35 5.76 -6.31
CA PRO A 242 2.05 7.01 -6.51
C PRO A 242 1.02 8.16 -6.44
N GLU A 243 1.26 9.10 -5.52
CA GLU A 243 0.44 10.32 -5.41
C GLU A 243 0.55 11.22 -6.66
N ARG A 244 1.60 10.98 -7.47
CA ARG A 244 1.97 11.74 -8.66
C ARG A 244 1.81 10.88 -9.92
N GLY A 245 0.83 11.22 -10.75
CA GLY A 245 0.29 10.36 -11.81
C GLY A 245 1.22 10.14 -13.02
N THR A 246 2.30 10.91 -13.14
CA THR A 246 3.15 10.94 -14.34
C THR A 246 4.22 9.84 -14.39
N LEU A 247 4.60 9.26 -13.23
CA LEU A 247 5.68 8.27 -13.11
C LEU A 247 5.21 6.80 -13.16
N GLY A 248 3.90 6.58 -13.33
CA GLY A 248 3.26 5.27 -13.21
C GLY A 248 3.80 4.19 -14.15
N VAL A 249 4.33 4.52 -15.32
CA VAL A 249 4.75 3.51 -16.31
C VAL A 249 6.14 2.92 -16.01
N GLY A 250 7.04 3.68 -15.38
CA GLY A 250 8.42 3.24 -15.10
C GLY A 250 8.61 2.60 -13.71
N VAL A 251 7.82 3.03 -12.72
CA VAL A 251 7.90 2.51 -11.34
C VAL A 251 7.02 1.27 -11.17
N ALA A 252 5.87 1.19 -11.84
CA ALA A 252 5.01 0.00 -11.82
C ALA A 252 5.58 -1.17 -12.64
N ALA A 253 6.48 -0.88 -13.59
CA ALA A 253 7.16 -1.89 -14.41
C ALA A 253 8.43 -2.46 -13.77
N ARG A 254 8.73 -2.15 -12.50
CA ARG A 254 9.77 -2.90 -11.79
C ARG A 254 9.22 -4.29 -11.49
N PRO A 255 9.83 -5.36 -12.05
CA PRO A 255 9.49 -6.70 -11.68
C PRO A 255 9.61 -6.85 -10.17
N TYR A 256 8.80 -7.75 -9.66
CA TYR A 256 8.69 -8.34 -8.32
C TYR A 256 9.94 -8.49 -7.45
N ASP A 257 11.15 -8.23 -7.96
CA ASP A 257 12.37 -8.84 -7.45
C ASP A 257 13.33 -7.92 -6.68
N ASP A 258 13.32 -6.57 -6.82
CA ASP A 258 14.63 -5.90 -6.62
C ASP A 258 14.82 -4.86 -5.51
N THR A 259 13.87 -4.59 -4.59
CA THR A 259 14.25 -3.83 -3.37
C THR A 259 13.47 -4.15 -2.10
N SER A 260 12.14 -4.32 -2.17
CA SER A 260 11.33 -4.33 -0.95
C SER A 260 11.25 -5.69 -0.26
N LEU A 261 11.04 -6.76 -1.04
CA LEU A 261 10.96 -8.14 -0.54
C LEU A 261 12.27 -8.92 -0.66
N ALA A 262 13.25 -8.42 -1.41
CA ALA A 262 14.52 -9.11 -1.66
C ALA A 262 15.23 -9.56 -0.37
N PRO A 263 15.37 -8.72 0.70
CA PRO A 263 15.99 -9.16 1.95
C PRO A 263 15.23 -10.32 2.60
N THR A 264 13.90 -10.25 2.61
CA THR A 264 13.03 -11.26 3.21
C THR A 264 13.08 -12.58 2.44
N LEU A 265 13.06 -12.52 1.11
CA LEU A 265 13.11 -13.72 0.26
C LEU A 265 14.50 -14.36 0.25
N ALA A 266 15.57 -13.57 0.30
CA ALA A 266 16.91 -14.07 0.48
C ALA A 266 17.03 -14.80 1.83
N HIS A 267 16.51 -14.20 2.91
CA HIS A 267 16.45 -14.82 4.23
C HIS A 267 15.63 -16.11 4.23
N ALA A 268 14.48 -16.13 3.55
CA ALA A 268 13.65 -17.32 3.38
C ALA A 268 14.42 -18.48 2.74
N ARG A 269 15.19 -18.20 1.67
CA ARG A 269 16.02 -19.20 0.98
C ARG A 269 17.10 -19.76 1.91
N VAL A 270 17.80 -18.90 2.67
CA VAL A 270 18.84 -19.32 3.62
C VAL A 270 18.27 -20.20 4.73
N ARG A 271 17.06 -19.87 5.22
CA ARG A 271 16.36 -20.62 6.27
C ARG A 271 15.55 -21.82 5.74
N ASN A 272 15.54 -22.06 4.44
CA ASN A 272 14.71 -23.08 3.76
C ASN A 272 13.20 -22.94 4.06
N PHE A 273 12.71 -21.71 4.19
CA PHE A 273 11.28 -21.46 4.32
C PHE A 273 10.61 -21.43 2.94
N ALA A 274 9.49 -22.13 2.81
CA ALA A 274 8.63 -22.09 1.61
C ALA A 274 7.80 -20.78 1.57
N ALA A 275 8.48 -19.63 1.50
CA ALA A 275 7.86 -18.32 1.49
C ALA A 275 7.37 -17.94 0.09
N ARG A 276 6.06 -17.68 -0.04
CA ARG A 276 5.40 -17.23 -1.25
C ARG A 276 5.22 -15.72 -1.19
N PRO A 277 6.00 -14.94 -1.94
CA PRO A 277 5.78 -13.49 -2.00
C PRO A 277 4.39 -13.15 -2.58
N LEU A 278 3.89 -11.96 -2.22
CA LEU A 278 2.71 -11.29 -2.76
C LEU A 278 2.98 -9.78 -2.74
N GLN A 279 2.80 -9.08 -3.86
CA GLN A 279 3.00 -7.64 -3.93
C GLN A 279 2.01 -6.99 -4.89
N PHE A 280 1.33 -5.95 -4.43
CA PHE A 280 0.43 -5.15 -5.26
C PHE A 280 0.23 -3.74 -4.69
N MET A 281 -0.37 -2.86 -5.48
CA MET A 281 -0.67 -1.49 -5.07
C MET A 281 -1.94 -1.44 -4.23
N SER A 282 -1.89 -0.72 -3.11
CA SER A 282 -2.99 -0.65 -2.15
C SER A 282 -3.29 0.79 -1.73
N ARG A 283 -4.54 1.21 -1.92
CA ARG A 283 -5.08 2.47 -1.37
C ARG A 283 -5.56 2.32 0.08
N SER A 284 -5.87 1.11 0.52
CA SER A 284 -6.33 0.81 1.88
C SER A 284 -5.59 -0.40 2.42
N PRO A 285 -4.38 -0.22 3.00
CA PRO A 285 -3.54 -1.33 3.41
C PRO A 285 -4.18 -2.28 4.42
N ALA A 286 -5.03 -1.76 5.31
CA ALA A 286 -5.68 -2.58 6.31
C ALA A 286 -6.75 -3.52 5.72
N ASP A 287 -7.55 -3.01 4.78
CA ASP A 287 -8.56 -3.82 4.08
C ASP A 287 -7.87 -4.89 3.24
N ASP A 288 -6.83 -4.49 2.50
CA ASP A 288 -6.12 -5.39 1.59
C ASP A 288 -5.37 -6.50 2.34
N ILE A 289 -4.77 -6.23 3.52
CA ILE A 289 -4.18 -7.27 4.38
C ILE A 289 -5.24 -8.29 4.82
N ARG A 290 -6.42 -7.83 5.24
CA ARG A 290 -7.51 -8.71 5.71
C ARG A 290 -8.11 -9.53 4.58
N ASP A 291 -8.31 -8.92 3.41
CA ASP A 291 -8.82 -9.58 2.22
C ASP A 291 -7.87 -10.69 1.77
N VAL A 292 -6.56 -10.42 1.73
CA VAL A 292 -5.53 -11.42 1.40
C VAL A 292 -5.49 -12.54 2.44
N ALA A 293 -5.55 -12.21 3.74
CA ALA A 293 -5.60 -13.21 4.80
C ALA A 293 -6.81 -14.14 4.63
N ARG A 294 -8.00 -13.59 4.37
CA ARG A 294 -9.22 -14.35 4.14
C ARG A 294 -9.12 -15.22 2.88
N ALA A 295 -8.60 -14.66 1.79
CA ALA A 295 -8.48 -15.37 0.52
C ALA A 295 -7.46 -16.53 0.57
N LYS A 296 -6.38 -16.37 1.33
CA LYS A 296 -5.36 -17.42 1.52
C LYS A 296 -5.70 -18.42 2.63
N GLY A 297 -6.79 -18.22 3.38
CA GLY A 297 -7.14 -19.05 4.54
C GLY A 297 -6.13 -18.91 5.68
N ALA A 298 -5.52 -17.72 5.84
CA ALA A 298 -4.54 -17.48 6.87
C ALA A 298 -5.18 -17.53 8.26
N SER A 299 -4.66 -18.38 9.14
CA SER A 299 -5.08 -18.45 10.54
C SER A 299 -4.35 -17.42 11.40
N LEU A 300 -3.18 -16.97 10.94
CA LEU A 300 -2.28 -16.04 11.62
C LEU A 300 -1.80 -14.94 10.66
N ILE A 301 -1.86 -13.69 11.12
CA ILE A 301 -1.29 -12.51 10.45
C ILE A 301 -0.15 -11.98 11.33
N VAL A 302 1.07 -11.91 10.79
CA VAL A 302 2.25 -11.34 11.44
C VAL A 302 2.59 -10.02 10.79
N MET A 303 2.69 -8.96 11.59
CA MET A 303 2.98 -7.61 11.10
C MET A 303 4.07 -6.94 11.92
N GLY A 304 4.88 -6.12 11.27
CA GLY A 304 5.80 -5.22 11.96
C GLY A 304 5.09 -3.95 12.42
N TRP A 305 5.53 -3.44 13.56
CA TRP A 305 5.14 -2.11 14.00
C TRP A 305 5.97 -1.01 13.32
N HIS A 306 5.32 0.10 13.00
CA HIS A 306 6.00 1.33 12.59
C HIS A 306 5.37 2.52 13.32
N LYS A 307 6.21 3.41 13.86
CA LYS A 307 5.76 4.62 14.56
C LYS A 307 5.16 5.60 13.54
N PRO A 308 3.90 6.04 13.69
CA PRO A 308 3.38 7.12 12.86
C PRO A 308 4.16 8.41 13.15
N VAL A 309 4.58 9.14 12.11
CA VAL A 309 5.43 10.35 12.26
C VAL A 309 4.70 11.47 13.05
N TRP A 310 3.37 11.50 13.02
CA TRP A 310 2.54 12.58 13.60
C TRP A 310 1.57 12.12 14.69
N SER A 311 1.48 10.81 15.00
CA SER A 311 0.57 10.34 16.05
C SER A 311 1.30 10.13 17.38
N ARG A 312 0.67 10.56 18.47
CA ARG A 312 1.08 10.21 19.84
C ARG A 312 0.66 8.81 20.25
N THR A 313 -0.22 8.16 19.47
CA THR A 313 -0.66 6.79 19.76
C THR A 313 0.35 5.78 19.26
N VAL A 314 0.73 4.85 20.14
CA VAL A 314 1.77 3.86 19.81
C VAL A 314 1.28 2.92 18.72
N LEU A 315 0.02 2.46 18.74
CA LEU A 315 -0.52 1.49 17.77
C LEU A 315 -1.73 2.05 17.00
N GLY A 316 -1.53 3.15 16.25
CA GLY A 316 -2.53 3.73 15.34
C GLY A 316 -2.35 3.30 13.88
N GLY A 317 -3.35 3.57 13.04
CA GLY A 317 -3.27 3.37 11.58
C GLY A 317 -3.55 1.94 11.12
N THR A 318 -2.81 1.45 10.11
CA THR A 318 -3.05 0.14 9.48
C THR A 318 -3.08 -1.02 10.47
N VAL A 319 -2.15 -1.05 11.43
CA VAL A 319 -2.06 -2.10 12.44
C VAL A 319 -3.33 -2.16 13.29
N GLN A 320 -3.82 -1.01 13.73
CA GLN A 320 -5.04 -0.91 14.53
C GLN A 320 -6.27 -1.44 13.77
N ALA A 321 -6.42 -1.02 12.51
CA ALA A 321 -7.54 -1.43 11.67
C ALA A 321 -7.54 -2.94 11.42
N VAL A 322 -6.36 -3.53 11.13
CA VAL A 322 -6.22 -4.99 10.98
C VAL A 322 -6.51 -5.71 12.29
N MET A 323 -5.95 -5.26 13.41
CA MET A 323 -6.20 -5.87 14.72
C MET A 323 -7.68 -5.78 15.12
N ARG A 324 -8.40 -4.72 14.78
CA ARG A 324 -9.79 -4.54 15.21
C ARG A 324 -10.76 -5.49 14.51
N GLU A 325 -10.56 -5.73 13.22
CA GLU A 325 -11.57 -6.33 12.35
C GLU A 325 -11.10 -7.60 11.63
N SER A 326 -9.91 -8.11 11.93
CA SER A 326 -9.43 -9.40 11.41
C SER A 326 -10.12 -10.58 12.09
N ALA A 327 -10.51 -11.58 11.29
CA ALA A 327 -10.98 -12.88 11.77
C ALA A 327 -9.82 -13.84 12.14
N ALA A 328 -8.64 -13.63 11.55
CA ALA A 328 -7.42 -14.37 11.88
C ALA A 328 -6.77 -13.82 13.16
N GLU A 329 -5.99 -14.66 13.84
CA GLU A 329 -5.14 -14.22 14.95
C GLU A 329 -4.11 -13.22 14.42
N VAL A 330 -3.92 -12.10 15.13
CA VAL A 330 -3.02 -11.02 14.68
C VAL A 330 -1.89 -10.87 15.67
N VAL A 331 -0.67 -10.92 15.16
CA VAL A 331 0.56 -10.75 15.93
C VAL A 331 1.32 -9.54 15.38
N VAL A 332 1.63 -8.61 16.27
CA VAL A 332 2.38 -7.39 15.95
C VAL A 332 3.70 -7.42 16.69
N LEU A 333 4.80 -7.39 15.94
CA LEU A 333 6.14 -7.31 16.48
C LEU A 333 6.60 -5.86 16.57
N ILE A 334 6.94 -5.43 17.77
CA ILE A 334 7.64 -4.17 18.04
C ILE A 334 9.10 -4.52 18.32
N ASP A 335 9.92 -4.41 17.28
CA ASP A 335 11.34 -4.72 17.36
C ASP A 335 12.13 -3.60 18.05
N ARG A 336 12.90 -3.97 19.08
CA ARG A 336 13.82 -3.09 19.83
C ARG A 336 15.26 -3.62 19.77
N GLY A 337 15.60 -4.37 18.73
CA GLY A 337 16.89 -5.04 18.57
C GLY A 337 16.84 -6.50 19.02
N LEU A 338 15.74 -7.21 18.75
CA LEU A 338 15.58 -8.61 19.11
C LEU A 338 16.65 -9.46 18.42
N ALA A 339 17.51 -10.10 19.20
CA ALA A 339 18.33 -11.19 18.71
C ALA A 339 17.44 -12.43 18.52
N TRP A 340 17.50 -13.05 17.34
CA TRP A 340 16.68 -14.22 17.01
C TRP A 340 17.53 -15.51 16.95
N PRO A 341 17.11 -16.61 17.60
CA PRO A 341 15.89 -16.77 18.41
C PRO A 341 16.00 -16.15 19.83
N PRO A 342 14.87 -15.80 20.48
CA PRO A 342 14.89 -15.31 21.86
C PRO A 342 15.30 -16.42 22.83
N GLY A 343 16.14 -16.09 23.82
CA GLY A 343 16.54 -17.03 24.87
C GLY A 343 15.63 -16.98 26.10
N ARG A 344 15.07 -15.81 26.41
CA ARG A 344 14.18 -15.60 27.57
C ARG A 344 12.91 -14.86 27.14
N ILE A 345 11.77 -15.49 27.40
CA ILE A 345 10.44 -14.99 27.03
C ILE A 345 9.65 -14.67 28.29
N LEU A 346 9.10 -13.46 28.37
CA LEU A 346 8.24 -13.02 29.45
C LEU A 346 6.78 -12.99 28.99
N VAL A 347 5.87 -13.57 29.78
CA VAL A 347 4.42 -13.47 29.55
C VAL A 347 3.76 -12.90 30.80
N PRO A 348 3.31 -11.64 30.78
CA PRO A 348 2.42 -11.11 31.79
C PRO A 348 1.08 -11.84 31.74
N TYR A 349 0.63 -12.37 32.86
CA TYR A 349 -0.54 -13.22 32.91
C TYR A 349 -1.49 -12.82 34.04
N ALA A 350 -2.70 -12.39 33.67
CA ALA A 350 -3.79 -12.09 34.59
C ALA A 350 -4.95 -13.10 34.48
N GLY A 351 -4.81 -14.13 33.64
CA GLY A 351 -5.84 -15.16 33.45
C GLY A 351 -6.94 -14.78 32.46
N THR A 352 -6.74 -13.73 31.65
CA THR A 352 -7.69 -13.35 30.60
C THR A 352 -7.62 -14.31 29.40
N VAL A 353 -8.63 -14.28 28.52
CA VAL A 353 -8.63 -15.08 27.26
C VAL A 353 -7.43 -14.69 26.39
N GLN A 354 -7.08 -13.41 26.43
CA GLN A 354 -5.98 -12.84 25.66
C GLN A 354 -4.63 -13.29 26.21
N ASP A 355 -4.47 -13.30 27.53
CA ASP A 355 -3.24 -13.80 28.17
C ASP A 355 -3.03 -15.28 27.88
N ARG A 356 -4.11 -16.08 27.82
CA ARG A 356 -4.03 -17.49 27.41
C ARG A 356 -3.57 -17.66 25.96
N SER A 357 -4.03 -16.80 25.06
CA SER A 357 -3.59 -16.80 23.66
C SER A 357 -2.11 -16.42 23.55
N ALA A 358 -1.69 -15.36 24.26
CA ALA A 358 -0.30 -14.94 24.37
C ALA A 358 0.60 -16.02 24.96
N LEU A 359 0.16 -16.67 26.04
CA LEU A 359 0.86 -17.80 26.66
C LEU A 359 0.99 -18.97 25.68
N GLY A 360 -0.08 -19.32 24.96
CA GLY A 360 -0.04 -20.38 23.96
C GLY A 360 0.98 -20.14 22.84
N LEU A 361 1.07 -18.91 22.32
CA LEU A 361 2.10 -18.58 21.32
C LEU A 361 3.50 -18.53 21.93
N ALA A 362 3.65 -18.02 23.15
CA ALA A 362 4.93 -17.97 23.85
C ALA A 362 5.47 -19.38 24.17
N THR A 363 4.60 -20.31 24.58
CA THR A 363 4.91 -21.73 24.76
C THR A 363 5.41 -22.35 23.47
N ARG A 364 4.72 -22.14 22.33
CA ARG A 364 5.19 -22.65 21.03
C ARG A 364 6.57 -22.12 20.65
N LEU A 365 6.83 -20.83 20.90
CA LEU A 365 8.15 -20.23 20.66
C LEU A 365 9.22 -20.84 21.57
N ALA A 366 8.91 -21.01 22.85
CA ALA A 366 9.81 -21.60 23.84
C ALA A 366 10.15 -23.05 23.49
N ASP A 367 9.17 -23.87 23.15
CA ASP A 367 9.36 -25.29 22.82
C ASP A 367 10.19 -25.47 21.55
N ARG A 368 9.99 -24.63 20.53
CA ARG A 368 10.70 -24.72 19.26
C ARG A 368 12.17 -24.30 19.37
N HIS A 369 12.49 -23.36 20.25
CA HIS A 369 13.82 -22.77 20.35
C HIS A 369 14.54 -23.04 21.68
N GLY A 370 13.93 -23.78 22.60
CA GLY A 370 14.48 -24.06 23.93
C GLY A 370 14.59 -22.81 24.81
N ALA A 371 13.69 -21.83 24.63
CA ALA A 371 13.72 -20.58 25.40
C ALA A 371 13.17 -20.77 26.81
N ILE A 372 13.68 -20.01 27.77
CA ILE A 372 13.16 -19.97 29.14
C ILE A 372 11.88 -19.13 29.14
N LEU A 373 10.75 -19.77 29.45
CA LEU A 373 9.45 -19.13 29.55
C LEU A 373 9.17 -18.70 31.00
N THR A 374 9.14 -17.40 31.24
CA THR A 374 8.75 -16.80 32.52
C THR A 374 7.32 -16.28 32.44
N VAL A 375 6.45 -16.78 33.31
CA VAL A 375 5.07 -16.27 33.45
C VAL A 375 5.01 -15.36 34.66
N LEU A 376 4.74 -14.08 34.42
CA LEU A 376 4.65 -13.06 35.47
C LEU A 376 3.18 -12.79 35.80
N ALA A 377 2.73 -13.34 36.93
CA ALA A 377 1.42 -13.06 37.48
C ALA A 377 1.51 -11.88 38.46
N VAL A 378 1.04 -10.70 38.02
CA VAL A 378 1.01 -9.50 38.87
C VAL A 378 -0.31 -9.40 39.60
N MET A 379 -0.27 -9.57 40.91
CA MET A 379 -1.44 -9.56 41.77
C MET A 379 -1.54 -8.26 42.56
N ARG A 380 -2.77 -7.84 42.85
CA ARG A 380 -3.01 -6.88 43.94
C ARG A 380 -2.84 -7.63 45.28
N PRO A 381 -2.37 -6.94 46.34
CA PRO A 381 -2.29 -7.55 47.67
C PRO A 381 -3.64 -8.18 48.07
N GLY A 382 -3.64 -9.48 48.38
CA GLY A 382 -4.84 -10.23 48.77
C GLY A 382 -5.65 -10.88 47.64
N ALA A 383 -5.22 -10.81 46.37
CA ALA A 383 -5.86 -11.53 45.27
C ALA A 383 -5.38 -13.00 45.17
N VAL A 384 -6.24 -13.88 44.65
CA VAL A 384 -5.91 -15.30 44.43
C VAL A 384 -5.04 -15.44 43.18
N ALA A 385 -3.98 -16.25 43.26
CA ALA A 385 -3.10 -16.51 42.14
C ALA A 385 -3.85 -17.16 40.96
N PRO A 386 -3.71 -16.62 39.73
CA PRO A 386 -4.32 -17.24 38.57
C PRO A 386 -3.68 -18.60 38.31
N ARG A 387 -4.51 -19.61 37.98
CA ARG A 387 -4.00 -20.90 37.52
C ARG A 387 -3.39 -20.72 36.13
N VAL A 388 -2.10 -21.04 36.04
CA VAL A 388 -1.37 -21.07 34.77
C VAL A 388 -1.48 -22.50 34.24
N GLU A 389 -2.25 -22.66 33.17
CA GLU A 389 -2.33 -23.93 32.43
C GLU A 389 -1.44 -23.78 31.19
N ALA A 390 -0.29 -24.45 31.20
CA ALA A 390 0.66 -24.47 30.09
C ALA A 390 1.14 -25.92 29.86
N GLU A 391 1.41 -26.27 28.59
CA GLU A 391 1.90 -27.61 28.22
C GLU A 391 3.34 -27.83 28.69
N THR A 392 4.20 -26.81 28.62
CA THR A 392 5.53 -26.78 29.24
C THR A 392 5.48 -26.17 30.63
N SER A 393 6.29 -26.69 31.57
CA SER A 393 6.46 -26.14 32.93
C SER A 393 7.16 -24.77 32.88
N PRO A 394 6.44 -23.64 33.00
CA PRO A 394 7.06 -22.33 32.94
C PRO A 394 7.68 -21.96 34.29
N GLU A 395 8.66 -21.05 34.29
CA GLU A 395 9.06 -20.35 35.51
C GLU A 395 7.94 -19.37 35.90
N VAL A 396 7.08 -19.78 36.84
CA VAL A 396 6.00 -18.92 37.34
C VAL A 396 6.55 -17.99 38.43
N ARG A 397 6.53 -16.69 38.17
CA ARG A 397 6.90 -15.65 39.14
C ARG A 397 5.67 -14.88 39.57
N LEU A 398 5.40 -14.90 40.87
CA LEU A 398 4.32 -14.13 41.50
C LEU A 398 4.91 -12.84 42.06
N VAL A 399 4.40 -11.70 41.59
CA VAL A 399 4.84 -10.38 42.07
C VAL A 399 3.62 -9.61 42.54
N GLU A 400 3.67 -9.16 43.79
CA GLU A 400 2.68 -8.22 44.32
C GLU A 400 3.09 -6.79 43.98
N SER A 401 2.22 -6.06 43.29
CA SER A 401 2.48 -4.66 42.97
C SER A 401 1.21 -3.83 42.86
N ALA A 402 1.26 -2.61 43.41
CA ALA A 402 0.21 -1.62 43.23
C ALA A 402 0.09 -1.16 41.76
N SER A 403 1.16 -1.26 40.97
CA SER A 403 1.20 -0.92 39.54
C SER A 403 1.68 -2.12 38.70
N PRO A 404 0.74 -2.87 38.09
CA PRO A 404 1.10 -4.03 37.28
C PRO A 404 2.02 -3.73 36.09
N VAL A 405 1.87 -2.53 35.49
CA VAL A 405 2.68 -2.11 34.34
C VAL A 405 4.14 -1.91 34.74
N ASP A 406 4.40 -1.24 35.86
CA ASP A 406 5.78 -0.98 36.31
C ASP A 406 6.47 -2.28 36.79
N ALA A 407 5.70 -3.27 37.26
CA ALA A 407 6.23 -4.60 37.54
C ALA A 407 6.66 -5.32 36.25
N VAL A 408 5.81 -5.30 35.22
CA VAL A 408 6.14 -5.90 33.91
C VAL A 408 7.34 -5.21 33.25
N ILE A 409 7.41 -3.87 33.25
CA ILE A 409 8.52 -3.13 32.65
C ILE A 409 9.85 -3.48 33.33
N ARG A 410 9.87 -3.59 34.67
CA ARG A 410 11.08 -3.96 35.41
C ARG A 410 11.52 -5.39 35.09
N GLU A 411 10.59 -6.34 35.05
CA GLU A 411 10.92 -7.74 34.75
C GLU A 411 11.35 -7.92 33.29
N ALA A 412 10.72 -7.19 32.37
CA ALA A 412 11.04 -7.22 30.95
C ALA A 412 12.49 -6.80 30.66
N ALA A 413 13.14 -6.03 31.54
CA ALA A 413 14.56 -5.67 31.39
C ALA A 413 15.51 -6.87 31.41
N ALA A 414 15.09 -7.99 31.99
CA ALA A 414 15.88 -9.22 32.07
C ALA A 414 15.55 -10.25 30.96
N HIS A 415 14.67 -9.90 30.02
CA HIS A 415 14.14 -10.79 28.98
C HIS A 415 14.34 -10.21 27.58
N ASP A 416 14.42 -11.07 26.57
CA ASP A 416 14.65 -10.65 25.18
C ASP A 416 13.33 -10.26 24.50
N LEU A 417 12.26 -11.00 24.83
CA LEU A 417 10.93 -10.88 24.24
C LEU A 417 9.85 -10.89 25.32
N THR A 418 8.95 -9.91 25.30
CA THR A 418 7.74 -9.93 26.12
C THR A 418 6.51 -10.13 25.23
N VAL A 419 5.70 -11.15 25.52
CA VAL A 419 4.49 -11.49 24.76
C VAL A 419 3.26 -11.02 25.51
N LEU A 420 2.44 -10.19 24.87
CA LEU A 420 1.29 -9.50 25.47
C LEU A 420 -0.01 -9.85 24.76
N GLY A 421 -1.02 -10.30 25.49
CA GLY A 421 -2.36 -10.50 24.96
C GLY A 421 -3.17 -9.20 24.96
N VAL A 422 -3.93 -8.93 23.89
CA VAL A 422 -4.83 -7.76 23.79
C VAL A 422 -6.23 -8.14 23.30
N GLY A 423 -7.26 -7.48 23.86
CA GLY A 423 -8.67 -7.90 23.75
C GLY A 423 -9.57 -6.94 22.96
N GLU A 424 -10.84 -7.33 22.79
CA GLU A 424 -11.87 -6.57 22.07
C GLU A 424 -12.25 -5.30 22.83
N GLY A 425 -11.41 -4.29 22.62
CA GLY A 425 -11.44 -3.03 23.34
C GLY A 425 -10.06 -2.43 23.41
N TRP A 426 -9.33 -2.35 22.29
CA TRP A 426 -8.24 -1.39 22.13
C TRP A 426 -8.86 0.03 22.14
N GLN A 427 -9.44 0.41 23.28
CA GLN A 427 -10.15 1.65 23.54
C GLN A 427 -9.10 2.74 23.72
N LEU A 428 -8.70 3.32 22.60
CA LEU A 428 -7.96 4.59 22.53
C LEU A 428 -8.88 5.79 22.87
N GLU A 429 -9.79 5.61 23.83
CA GLU A 429 -10.54 6.71 24.42
C GLU A 429 -10.12 6.89 25.89
N PRO A 430 -9.95 8.13 26.38
CA PRO A 430 -9.23 8.41 27.62
C PRO A 430 -10.15 8.25 28.83
N HIS A 431 -10.78 7.09 29.04
CA HIS A 431 -11.60 6.87 30.22
C HIS A 431 -11.33 5.50 30.85
N VAL A 432 -10.56 5.56 31.94
CA VAL A 432 -10.60 4.71 33.14
C VAL A 432 -10.62 3.18 32.87
N PHE A 433 -9.40 2.61 32.77
CA PHE A 433 -8.99 1.19 32.69
C PHE A 433 -8.45 0.63 31.34
N GLY A 434 -8.10 1.47 30.34
CA GLY A 434 -7.46 1.05 29.06
C GLY A 434 -5.97 1.40 28.84
N LEU A 435 -5.29 2.08 29.77
CA LEU A 435 -3.98 2.74 29.55
C LEU A 435 -2.71 1.86 29.71
N ARG A 436 -2.86 0.55 29.94
CA ARG A 436 -1.73 -0.32 30.34
C ARG A 436 -0.86 -0.79 29.17
N HIS A 437 -1.48 -1.20 28.07
CA HIS A 437 -0.78 -1.79 26.91
C HIS A 437 -0.02 -0.75 26.09
N GLU A 438 -0.51 0.48 26.01
CA GLU A 438 0.17 1.57 25.30
C GLU A 438 1.44 2.02 26.01
N ARG A 439 1.39 2.12 27.34
CA ARG A 439 2.56 2.43 28.16
C ARG A 439 3.59 1.31 28.12
N LEU A 440 3.16 0.05 28.13
CA LEU A 440 4.05 -1.10 27.88
C LEU A 440 4.68 -1.02 26.48
N ALA A 441 3.86 -0.76 25.44
CA ALA A 441 4.34 -0.62 24.07
C ALA A 441 5.36 0.52 23.89
N ALA A 442 5.28 1.59 24.70
CA ALA A 442 6.20 2.72 24.70
C ALA A 442 7.46 2.50 25.58
N GLU A 443 7.30 1.98 26.79
CA GLU A 443 8.35 1.99 27.83
C GLU A 443 9.08 0.65 28.01
N CYS A 444 8.58 -0.47 27.44
CA CYS A 444 9.16 -1.78 27.67
C CYS A 444 10.57 -1.92 27.06
N PRO A 445 11.61 -2.30 27.83
CA PRO A 445 12.98 -2.38 27.32
C PRO A 445 13.20 -3.54 26.34
N SER A 446 12.49 -4.66 26.51
CA SER A 446 12.56 -5.81 25.60
C SER A 446 11.74 -5.58 24.32
N SER A 447 12.01 -6.37 23.28
CA SER A 447 11.10 -6.40 22.12
C SER A 447 9.74 -6.96 22.53
N LEU A 448 8.67 -6.54 21.85
CA LEU A 448 7.31 -6.91 22.22
C LEU A 448 6.62 -7.69 21.10
N LEU A 449 5.92 -8.75 21.48
CA LEU A 449 5.01 -9.48 20.63
C LEU A 449 3.58 -9.28 21.12
N VAL A 450 2.82 -8.43 20.43
CA VAL A 450 1.44 -8.11 20.81
C VAL A 450 0.49 -9.03 20.05
N VAL A 451 -0.32 -9.79 20.79
CA VAL A 451 -1.14 -10.88 20.29
C VAL A 451 -2.62 -10.54 20.48
N ARG A 452 -3.38 -10.52 19.39
CA ARG A 452 -4.84 -10.62 19.43
C ARG A 452 -5.26 -12.03 19.04
N GLY A 453 -5.58 -12.83 20.04
CA GLY A 453 -6.21 -14.14 19.83
C GLY A 453 -7.69 -13.99 19.44
N THR A 454 -8.15 -14.85 18.52
CA THR A 454 -9.58 -14.99 18.15
C THR A 454 -10.18 -16.32 18.63
N LYS A 455 -9.34 -17.24 19.14
CA LYS A 455 -9.75 -18.56 19.58
C LYS A 455 -10.10 -18.55 21.08
N ASP A 456 -11.36 -18.88 21.39
CA ASP A 456 -11.70 -19.39 22.70
C ASP A 456 -11.09 -20.79 22.82
N LEU A 457 -9.97 -20.91 23.55
CA LEU A 457 -9.22 -22.17 23.76
C LEU A 457 -10.05 -23.32 24.38
N ALA A 458 -11.34 -23.11 24.67
CA ALA A 458 -12.26 -24.11 25.19
C ALA A 458 -12.81 -25.10 24.15
N THR A 459 -12.63 -24.89 22.84
CA THR A 459 -13.25 -25.75 21.80
C THR A 459 -12.30 -26.69 21.04
N ALA A 460 -10.99 -26.69 21.34
CA ALA A 460 -10.03 -27.58 20.69
C ALA A 460 -9.90 -29.00 21.32
N LYS A 461 -10.74 -29.34 22.31
CA LYS A 461 -10.89 -30.71 22.83
C LYS A 461 -12.29 -31.24 22.53
N ARG A 462 -12.54 -31.66 21.29
CA ARG A 462 -13.54 -32.67 20.95
C ARG A 462 -13.08 -33.49 19.76
#